data_AF-A0A4R0XKJ4-F1
#
_entry.id   AF-A0A4R0XKJ4-F1
#
_cell.length_a   1.000
_cell.length_b   1.000
_cell.length_c   1.000
_cell.angle_alpha   90.00
_cell.angle_beta   90.00
_cell.angle_gamma   90.00
#
_symmetry.space_group_name_H-M   'P 1'
#
loop_
_entity.id
_entity.type
_entity.pdbx_description
1 polymer ?
#
loop_
_entity_poly.entity_id
_entity_poly.type
_entity_poly.pdbx_seq_one_letter_code
_entity_poly.pdbx_strand_id
1 'polypeptide(L)'
;MLDDEAIVGHGKGRADAHIPDQVSAPVRPREKARAPSRSVAARAGARQPRPNAERFMAWVQGGIATGTCPYNESMARVHFVPEGMLLVTPAIFRDFAQAHPDAIEQTPTEDGRTPEPWKQVQRDFQKCGYPVTADAGGAGRSYLLHYTIKGAGGRQLSVMLVPEPERFFNPVPPPNAMIQSKEKAVVSEDADSPQSAG
;
A
#
# COMPACT_ATOMS: atom_id res chain seq x y z
N MET A 1 -40.71 57.53 7.59
CA MET A 1 -39.57 56.66 7.97
C MET A 1 -39.30 55.77 6.78
N LEU A 2 -38.06 55.31 6.62
CA LEU A 2 -37.52 54.88 5.32
C LEU A 2 -38.27 53.69 4.71
N ASP A 3 -38.58 53.80 3.41
CA ASP A 3 -39.03 52.71 2.57
C ASP A 3 -37.86 51.77 2.20
N ASP A 4 -38.18 50.51 1.96
CA ASP A 4 -37.25 49.37 1.86
C ASP A 4 -36.66 49.23 0.44
N GLU A 5 -35.33 49.23 0.30
CA GLU A 5 -34.64 49.02 -0.98
C GLU A 5 -34.04 47.60 -1.06
N ALA A 6 -34.53 46.82 -2.02
CA ALA A 6 -34.28 45.39 -2.11
C ALA A 6 -33.01 45.02 -2.89
N ILE A 7 -32.22 44.04 -2.41
CA ILE A 7 -31.23 43.33 -3.26
C ILE A 7 -31.15 41.82 -2.98
N VAL A 8 -31.83 41.05 -3.84
CA VAL A 8 -31.40 39.79 -4.51
C VAL A 8 -30.56 38.74 -3.75
N GLY A 9 -31.04 37.49 -3.78
CA GLY A 9 -30.20 36.41 -4.34
C GLY A 9 -30.23 35.02 -3.70
N HIS A 10 -30.84 34.06 -4.41
CA HIS A 10 -30.53 32.62 -4.45
C HIS A 10 -30.54 31.81 -3.12
N GLY A 11 -31.30 30.72 -2.94
CA GLY A 11 -32.11 29.95 -3.87
C GLY A 11 -31.45 28.62 -4.27
N LYS A 12 -31.90 27.53 -3.62
CA LYS A 12 -31.64 26.10 -3.95
C LYS A 12 -30.16 25.65 -3.80
N GLY A 13 -29.87 24.41 -3.43
CA GLY A 13 -30.72 23.28 -3.09
C GLY A 13 -29.86 22.08 -2.68
N ARG A 14 -30.49 20.94 -2.38
CA ARG A 14 -29.79 19.69 -2.06
C ARG A 14 -28.77 19.34 -3.15
N ALA A 15 -27.54 19.04 -2.74
CA ALA A 15 -26.53 18.42 -3.60
C ALA A 15 -26.51 16.91 -3.32
N ASP A 16 -27.12 16.14 -4.22
CA ASP A 16 -26.79 14.72 -4.40
C ASP A 16 -25.28 14.59 -4.65
N ALA A 17 -24.61 13.74 -3.88
CA ALA A 17 -23.17 13.55 -3.95
C ALA A 17 -22.76 12.69 -5.15
N HIS A 18 -22.75 13.29 -6.34
CA HIS A 18 -22.22 12.68 -7.56
C HIS A 18 -20.69 12.57 -7.48
N ILE A 19 -20.18 11.33 -7.50
CA ILE A 19 -18.74 11.05 -7.64
C ILE A 19 -18.33 11.29 -9.11
N PRO A 20 -17.32 12.12 -9.41
CA PRO A 20 -16.88 12.36 -10.79
C PRO A 20 -16.09 11.18 -11.37
N ASP A 21 -16.38 10.84 -12.62
CA ASP A 21 -15.78 9.71 -13.37
C ASP A 21 -14.39 10.00 -13.98
N GLN A 22 -13.95 11.27 -13.99
CA GLN A 22 -12.74 11.70 -14.71
C GLN A 22 -11.89 12.68 -13.88
N VAL A 23 -10.56 12.52 -13.90
CA VAL A 23 -9.61 13.46 -13.27
C VAL A 23 -9.24 14.61 -14.22
N SER A 24 -9.35 15.85 -13.74
CA SER A 24 -8.88 17.05 -14.46
C SER A 24 -7.46 17.46 -14.03
N ALA A 25 -6.77 18.22 -14.90
CA ALA A 25 -5.32 18.39 -14.86
C ALA A 25 -4.75 19.15 -13.65
N PRO A 26 -3.59 18.74 -13.10
CA PRO A 26 -2.93 19.44 -12.00
C PRO A 26 -2.15 20.68 -12.49
N VAL A 27 -2.36 21.82 -11.81
CA VAL A 27 -1.67 23.09 -12.08
C VAL A 27 -0.31 23.11 -11.38
N ARG A 28 0.74 23.55 -12.10
CA ARG A 28 2.13 23.69 -11.61
C ARG A 28 2.47 25.13 -11.23
N PRO A 29 3.48 25.32 -10.35
CA PRO A 29 4.65 26.08 -10.78
C PRO A 29 5.91 25.24 -11.12
N ARG A 30 6.83 25.86 -11.88
CA ARG A 30 8.15 25.37 -12.33
C ARG A 30 9.09 25.09 -11.14
N GLU A 31 10.15 24.29 -11.19
CA GLU A 31 10.90 23.58 -12.25
C GLU A 31 11.66 22.40 -11.58
N LYS A 32 12.26 21.37 -12.22
CA LYS A 32 12.62 21.08 -13.62
C LYS A 32 12.11 19.72 -14.09
N ALA A 33 12.11 19.49 -15.41
CA ALA A 33 11.72 18.21 -15.99
C ALA A 33 12.83 17.16 -15.87
N ARG A 34 12.65 16.19 -14.96
CA ARG A 34 13.14 14.82 -15.17
C ARG A 34 11.92 13.98 -15.55
N ALA A 35 11.99 13.29 -16.67
CA ALA A 35 10.87 12.52 -17.21
C ALA A 35 10.35 11.52 -16.16
N PRO A 36 9.03 11.21 -16.15
CA PRO A 36 8.52 10.17 -15.25
C PRO A 36 9.26 8.87 -15.52
N SER A 37 9.89 8.32 -14.48
CA SER A 37 10.65 7.07 -14.57
C SER A 37 9.76 6.00 -15.21
N ARG A 38 10.18 5.48 -16.36
CA ARG A 38 9.42 4.54 -17.22
C ARG A 38 9.16 3.17 -16.54
N SER A 39 9.58 3.03 -15.29
CA SER A 39 9.64 1.83 -14.46
C SER A 39 8.28 1.38 -13.89
N VAL A 40 7.27 2.25 -13.83
CA VAL A 40 5.94 1.86 -13.30
C VAL A 40 5.23 0.90 -14.26
N ALA A 41 5.23 1.21 -15.56
CA ALA A 41 4.60 0.37 -16.58
C ALA A 41 5.44 -0.86 -16.96
N ALA A 42 6.78 -0.75 -16.94
CA ALA A 42 7.67 -1.82 -17.41
C ALA A 42 7.60 -3.12 -16.59
N ARG A 43 7.35 -3.05 -15.27
CA ARG A 43 7.09 -4.23 -14.43
C ARG A 43 5.61 -4.62 -14.32
N ALA A 44 4.68 -3.80 -14.81
CA ALA A 44 3.25 -4.12 -14.82
C ALA A 44 2.89 -5.19 -15.85
N GLY A 45 3.67 -5.32 -16.93
CA GLY A 45 3.41 -6.25 -18.04
C GLY A 45 3.40 -7.75 -17.71
N ALA A 46 3.71 -8.14 -16.48
CA ALA A 46 3.64 -9.53 -15.99
C ALA A 46 2.74 -9.73 -14.76
N ARG A 47 2.08 -8.68 -14.25
CA ARG A 47 1.18 -8.78 -13.09
C ARG A 47 -0.24 -9.05 -13.56
N GLN A 48 -0.84 -10.15 -13.10
CA GLN A 48 -2.28 -10.34 -13.25
C GLN A 48 -3.02 -9.24 -12.46
N PRO A 49 -3.96 -8.51 -13.06
CA PRO A 49 -4.75 -7.53 -12.34
C PRO A 49 -5.57 -8.24 -11.24
N ARG A 50 -5.42 -7.79 -10.00
CA ARG A 50 -6.07 -8.36 -8.81
C ARG A 50 -6.83 -7.25 -8.10
N PRO A 51 -8.11 -6.99 -8.44
CA PRO A 51 -8.85 -5.82 -7.97
C PRO A 51 -8.84 -5.65 -6.44
N ASN A 52 -8.99 -6.75 -5.70
CA ASN A 52 -8.90 -6.75 -4.22
C ASN A 52 -7.54 -6.28 -3.69
N ALA A 53 -6.43 -6.63 -4.37
CA ALA A 53 -5.08 -6.22 -3.98
C ALA A 53 -4.82 -4.74 -4.32
N GLU A 54 -5.31 -4.26 -5.46
CA GLU A 54 -5.24 -2.85 -5.85
C GLU A 54 -6.04 -1.96 -4.88
N ARG A 55 -7.29 -2.33 -4.58
CA ARG A 55 -8.14 -1.61 -3.59
C ARG A 55 -7.49 -1.59 -2.20
N PHE A 56 -6.92 -2.70 -1.77
CA PHE A 56 -6.17 -2.78 -0.51
C PHE A 56 -4.95 -1.85 -0.50
N MET A 57 -4.13 -1.83 -1.56
CA MET A 57 -2.98 -0.93 -1.64
C MET A 57 -3.38 0.55 -1.70
N ALA A 58 -4.44 0.88 -2.43
CA ALA A 58 -5.00 2.23 -2.46
C ALA A 58 -5.50 2.68 -1.07
N TRP A 59 -6.12 1.77 -0.31
CA TRP A 59 -6.53 2.02 1.08
C TRP A 59 -5.32 2.24 2.01
N VAL A 60 -4.27 1.43 1.91
CA VAL A 60 -3.03 1.64 2.68
C VAL A 60 -2.40 3.00 2.35
N GLN A 61 -2.30 3.33 1.06
CA GLN A 61 -1.70 4.59 0.59
C GLN A 61 -2.51 5.81 1.06
N GLY A 62 -3.83 5.80 0.85
CA GLY A 62 -4.73 6.87 1.33
C GLY A 62 -4.76 6.97 2.85
N GLY A 63 -4.74 5.83 3.55
CA GLY A 63 -4.73 5.76 5.01
C GLY A 63 -3.49 6.40 5.63
N ILE A 64 -2.31 6.16 5.05
CA ILE A 64 -1.06 6.80 5.49
C ILE A 64 -1.08 8.29 5.14
N ALA A 65 -1.53 8.67 3.94
CA ALA A 65 -1.59 10.07 3.52
C ALA A 65 -2.57 10.92 4.36
N THR A 66 -3.63 10.31 4.90
CA THR A 66 -4.61 10.97 5.78
C THR A 66 -4.34 10.79 7.27
N GLY A 67 -3.30 10.02 7.65
CA GLY A 67 -3.00 9.68 9.05
C GLY A 67 -4.00 8.72 9.71
N THR A 68 -4.91 8.11 8.95
CA THR A 68 -5.88 7.12 9.48
C THR A 68 -5.31 5.71 9.57
N CYS A 69 -4.23 5.42 8.83
CA CYS A 69 -3.43 4.20 9.00
C CYS A 69 -2.11 4.57 9.70
N PRO A 70 -1.97 4.31 11.02
CA PRO A 70 -0.74 4.61 11.74
C PRO A 70 0.40 3.74 11.21
N TYR A 71 1.55 4.38 10.99
CA TYR A 71 2.77 3.74 10.49
C TYR A 71 3.93 3.96 11.46
N ASN A 72 4.86 3.00 11.52
CA ASN A 72 6.04 3.02 12.40
C ASN A 72 5.81 3.04 13.93
N GLU A 73 4.57 3.15 14.40
CA GLU A 73 4.23 3.09 15.83
C GLU A 73 4.19 1.65 16.39
N SER A 74 4.26 1.48 17.71
CA SER A 74 4.29 0.16 18.39
C SER A 74 3.07 -0.76 18.14
N MET A 75 1.96 -0.19 17.66
CA MET A 75 0.73 -0.89 17.28
C MET A 75 0.34 -0.67 15.82
N ALA A 76 1.20 -0.02 15.03
CA ALA A 76 0.99 0.21 13.61
C ALA A 76 0.78 -1.11 12.85
N ARG A 77 0.07 -1.01 11.72
CA ARG A 77 -0.06 -2.12 10.76
C ARG A 77 0.96 -2.05 9.64
N VAL A 78 1.54 -0.87 9.43
CA VAL A 78 2.54 -0.59 8.42
C VAL A 78 3.80 -0.11 9.09
N HIS A 79 4.95 -0.63 8.66
CA HIS A 79 6.25 -0.13 9.08
C HIS A 79 7.15 0.01 7.86
N PHE A 80 8.02 1.01 7.87
CA PHE A 80 9.05 1.18 6.87
C PHE A 80 10.38 0.70 7.43
N VAL A 81 11.14 -0.04 6.63
CA VAL A 81 12.48 -0.54 6.93
C VAL A 81 13.37 -0.27 5.70
N PRO A 82 14.71 -0.33 5.81
CA PRO A 82 15.58 -0.13 4.65
C PRO A 82 15.27 -1.05 3.47
N GLU A 83 14.76 -2.26 3.74
CA GLU A 83 14.36 -3.26 2.74
C GLU A 83 13.03 -2.93 2.03
N GLY A 84 12.19 -2.04 2.59
CA GLY A 84 10.91 -1.62 2.00
C GLY A 84 9.79 -1.37 3.01
N MET A 85 8.53 -1.56 2.59
CA MET A 85 7.35 -1.44 3.44
C MET A 85 6.91 -2.82 3.95
N LEU A 86 6.78 -2.96 5.27
CA LEU A 86 6.25 -4.14 5.95
C LEU A 86 4.76 -3.97 6.27
N LEU A 87 3.97 -4.98 5.93
CA LEU A 87 2.53 -5.04 6.20
C LEU A 87 2.23 -6.16 7.20
N VAL A 88 1.71 -5.82 8.38
CA VAL A 88 1.49 -6.76 9.50
C VAL A 88 0.28 -7.67 9.24
N THR A 89 0.55 -8.96 9.02
CA THR A 89 -0.46 -9.96 8.63
C THR A 89 -0.83 -10.88 9.80
N PRO A 90 -2.10 -11.35 9.95
CA PRO A 90 -3.28 -11.04 9.13
C PRO A 90 -3.95 -9.71 9.47
N ALA A 91 -3.40 -8.95 10.41
CA ALA A 91 -4.13 -7.88 11.08
C ALA A 91 -4.51 -6.72 10.14
N ILE A 92 -3.61 -6.29 9.26
CA ILE A 92 -3.89 -5.23 8.27
C ILE A 92 -5.01 -5.60 7.28
N PHE A 93 -5.10 -6.89 6.90
CA PHE A 93 -6.14 -7.38 5.99
C PHE A 93 -7.51 -7.45 6.69
N ARG A 94 -7.53 -7.74 8.01
CA ARG A 94 -8.75 -7.69 8.82
C ARG A 94 -9.24 -6.25 8.98
N ASP A 95 -8.36 -5.31 9.25
CA ASP A 95 -8.71 -3.89 9.38
C ASP A 95 -9.30 -3.36 8.06
N PHE A 96 -8.67 -3.65 6.91
CA PHE A 96 -9.23 -3.32 5.58
C PHE A 96 -10.60 -3.96 5.34
N ALA A 97 -10.75 -5.26 5.63
CA ALA A 97 -12.01 -5.98 5.44
C ALA A 97 -13.13 -5.52 6.38
N GLN A 98 -12.79 -4.98 7.55
CA GLN A 98 -13.75 -4.38 8.48
C GLN A 98 -14.16 -2.97 8.04
N ALA A 99 -13.24 -2.19 7.47
CA ALA A 99 -13.51 -0.85 6.96
C ALA A 99 -14.27 -0.84 5.62
N HIS A 100 -14.01 -1.82 4.75
CA HIS A 100 -14.52 -1.87 3.38
C HIS A 100 -15.01 -3.28 2.97
N PRO A 101 -15.97 -3.90 3.68
CA PRO A 101 -16.47 -5.23 3.37
C PRO A 101 -17.05 -5.31 1.95
N ASP A 102 -17.80 -4.29 1.52
CA ASP A 102 -18.46 -4.23 0.20
C ASP A 102 -17.48 -4.04 -0.97
N ALA A 103 -16.23 -3.66 -0.71
CA ALA A 103 -15.20 -3.50 -1.73
C ALA A 103 -14.46 -4.80 -2.09
N ILE A 104 -14.76 -5.90 -1.38
CA ILE A 104 -14.05 -7.18 -1.50
C ILE A 104 -14.86 -8.18 -2.34
N GLU A 105 -14.34 -8.48 -3.53
CA GLU A 105 -14.88 -9.52 -4.41
C GLU A 105 -14.46 -10.89 -3.90
N GLN A 106 -15.35 -11.56 -3.18
CA GLN A 106 -15.13 -12.91 -2.65
C GLN A 106 -15.37 -13.97 -3.73
N THR A 107 -14.40 -14.86 -3.93
CA THR A 107 -14.47 -16.00 -4.84
C THR A 107 -14.58 -17.28 -4.01
N PRO A 108 -15.57 -18.16 -4.27
CA PRO A 108 -15.64 -19.48 -3.64
C PRO A 108 -14.35 -20.27 -3.82
N THR A 109 -13.96 -21.07 -2.83
CA THR A 109 -12.90 -22.07 -2.98
C THR A 109 -13.41 -23.26 -3.81
N GLU A 110 -12.48 -24.15 -4.21
CA GLU A 110 -12.81 -25.38 -4.94
C GLU A 110 -13.81 -26.27 -4.17
N ASP A 111 -13.79 -26.23 -2.83
CA ASP A 111 -14.76 -26.89 -1.93
C ASP A 111 -16.13 -26.19 -1.84
N GLY A 112 -16.40 -25.18 -2.68
CA GLY A 112 -17.63 -24.38 -2.67
C GLY A 112 -17.79 -23.43 -1.47
N ARG A 113 -16.76 -23.27 -0.63
CA ARG A 113 -16.80 -22.41 0.56
C ARG A 113 -16.39 -20.99 0.21
N THR A 114 -17.19 -19.99 0.60
CA THR A 114 -16.76 -18.59 0.54
C THR A 114 -15.73 -18.32 1.65
N PRO A 115 -14.50 -17.90 1.32
CA PRO A 115 -13.50 -17.54 2.33
C PRO A 115 -13.88 -16.22 3.00
N GLU A 116 -13.47 -16.01 4.27
CA GLU A 116 -13.61 -14.69 4.91
C GLU A 116 -13.00 -13.57 4.05
N PRO A 117 -13.59 -12.36 4.00
CA PRO A 117 -13.15 -11.30 3.09
C PRO A 117 -11.64 -10.97 3.22
N TRP A 118 -11.10 -10.94 4.43
CA TRP A 118 -9.67 -10.69 4.65
C TRP A 118 -8.77 -11.81 4.08
N LYS A 119 -9.23 -13.07 4.08
CA LYS A 119 -8.50 -14.22 3.49
C LYS A 119 -8.48 -14.12 1.96
N GLN A 120 -9.59 -13.66 1.35
CA GLN A 120 -9.64 -13.36 -0.08
C GLN A 120 -8.59 -12.29 -0.43
N VAL A 121 -8.62 -11.14 0.25
CA VAL A 121 -7.69 -10.03 0.00
C VAL A 121 -6.25 -10.46 0.20
N GLN A 122 -5.93 -11.16 1.30
CA GLN A 122 -4.57 -11.65 1.55
C GLN A 122 -4.07 -12.58 0.44
N ARG A 123 -4.94 -13.49 -0.06
CA ARG A 123 -4.59 -14.42 -1.15
C ARG A 123 -4.39 -13.70 -2.49
N ASP A 124 -5.24 -12.73 -2.81
CA ASP A 124 -5.09 -11.92 -4.02
C ASP A 124 -3.85 -11.02 -3.94
N PHE A 125 -3.53 -10.49 -2.76
CA PHE A 125 -2.32 -9.72 -2.50
C PHE A 125 -1.04 -10.59 -2.62
N GLN A 126 -1.05 -11.83 -2.14
CA GLN A 126 0.06 -12.77 -2.38
C GLN A 126 0.23 -13.13 -3.88
N LYS A 127 -0.82 -12.97 -4.71
CA LYS A 127 -0.81 -13.32 -6.14
C LYS A 127 -0.64 -12.13 -7.10
N CYS A 128 -0.75 -10.89 -6.62
CA CYS A 128 -0.60 -9.68 -7.45
C CYS A 128 0.88 -9.34 -7.77
N GLY A 129 1.84 -9.92 -7.06
CA GLY A 129 3.26 -9.65 -7.24
C GLY A 129 3.77 -8.33 -6.64
N TYR A 130 3.03 -7.71 -5.70
CA TYR A 130 3.56 -6.68 -4.80
C TYR A 130 4.50 -7.25 -3.73
N PRO A 131 4.11 -8.27 -2.93
CA PRO A 131 4.99 -8.78 -1.88
C PRO A 131 6.10 -9.68 -2.44
N VAL A 132 7.26 -9.65 -1.79
CA VAL A 132 8.35 -10.61 -2.03
C VAL A 132 8.28 -11.79 -1.07
N THR A 133 8.92 -12.88 -1.45
CA THR A 133 9.02 -14.10 -0.66
C THR A 133 10.28 -14.09 0.20
N ALA A 134 10.21 -14.68 1.40
CA ALA A 134 11.40 -15.06 2.16
C ALA A 134 12.24 -16.07 1.36
N ASP A 135 13.57 -15.96 1.42
CA ASP A 135 14.48 -16.93 0.84
C ASP A 135 14.62 -18.15 1.78
N ALA A 136 13.59 -18.99 1.77
CA ALA A 136 13.60 -20.27 2.48
C ALA A 136 14.36 -21.30 1.63
N GLY A 137 15.70 -21.25 1.68
CA GLY A 137 16.63 -22.04 0.86
C GLY A 137 16.34 -23.55 0.79
N GLY A 138 15.47 -23.94 -0.15
CA GLY A 138 15.06 -25.32 -0.44
C GLY A 138 13.59 -25.67 -0.18
N ALA A 139 12.80 -24.83 0.52
CA ALA A 139 11.46 -25.21 1.02
C ALA A 139 10.37 -24.14 0.85
N GLY A 140 10.04 -23.82 -0.40
CA GLY A 140 8.80 -23.14 -0.76
C GLY A 140 8.83 -21.59 -0.71
N ARG A 141 8.02 -20.97 -1.58
CA ARG A 141 7.87 -19.52 -1.68
C ARG A 141 6.92 -18.98 -0.61
N SER A 142 7.46 -18.62 0.55
CA SER A 142 6.69 -18.06 1.67
C SER A 142 6.67 -16.53 1.64
N TYR A 143 5.49 -15.90 1.54
CA TYR A 143 5.32 -14.44 1.61
C TYR A 143 5.27 -13.89 3.05
N LEU A 144 5.27 -14.75 4.06
CA LEU A 144 5.25 -14.37 5.48
C LEU A 144 6.67 -14.38 6.02
N LEU A 145 7.22 -13.20 6.28
CA LEU A 145 8.52 -13.00 6.94
C LEU A 145 8.30 -12.74 8.43
N HIS A 146 9.32 -13.02 9.25
CA HIS A 146 9.26 -12.76 10.70
C HIS A 146 10.25 -11.66 11.12
N TYR A 147 9.72 -10.62 11.74
CA TYR A 147 10.48 -9.47 12.25
C TYR A 147 10.21 -9.29 13.75
N THR A 148 11.18 -8.75 14.48
CA THR A 148 11.07 -8.53 15.93
C THR A 148 11.01 -7.03 16.24
N ILE A 149 10.09 -6.63 17.12
CA ILE A 149 10.06 -5.27 17.66
C ILE A 149 10.92 -5.18 18.93
N LYS A 150 11.95 -4.34 18.89
CA LYS A 150 12.81 -4.01 20.03
C LYS A 150 12.02 -3.25 21.08
N GLY A 151 12.32 -3.45 22.37
CA GLY A 151 11.61 -2.79 23.48
C GLY A 151 10.21 -3.35 23.80
N ALA A 152 9.47 -3.89 22.82
CA ALA A 152 8.16 -4.52 23.04
C ALA A 152 8.28 -5.99 23.53
N GLY A 153 9.19 -6.24 24.49
CA GLY A 153 9.43 -7.59 25.06
C GLY A 153 9.91 -8.65 24.06
N GLY A 154 10.40 -8.25 22.87
CA GLY A 154 10.79 -9.18 21.81
C GLY A 154 9.62 -9.76 21.01
N ARG A 155 8.46 -9.09 20.99
CA ARG A 155 7.28 -9.55 20.23
C ARG A 155 7.61 -9.70 18.74
N GLN A 156 7.40 -10.91 18.22
CA GLN A 156 7.54 -11.22 16.80
C GLN A 156 6.29 -10.78 16.03
N LEU A 157 6.50 -10.17 14.87
CA LEU A 157 5.48 -9.83 13.88
C LEU A 157 5.63 -10.77 12.68
N SER A 158 4.52 -11.34 12.23
CA SER A 158 4.42 -11.89 10.86
C SER A 158 4.06 -10.74 9.92
N VAL A 159 4.87 -10.54 8.88
CA VAL A 159 4.72 -9.43 7.93
C VAL A 159 4.85 -9.91 6.49
N MET A 160 4.29 -9.15 5.55
CA MET A 160 4.65 -9.24 4.13
C MET A 160 5.50 -8.02 3.76
N LEU A 161 6.64 -8.24 3.09
CA LEU A 161 7.52 -7.17 2.63
C LEU A 161 7.13 -6.75 1.20
N VAL A 162 6.88 -5.46 0.99
CA VAL A 162 6.70 -4.81 -0.30
C VAL A 162 7.96 -3.96 -0.58
N PRO A 163 8.81 -4.33 -1.54
CA PRO A 163 10.00 -3.55 -1.89
C PRO A 163 9.61 -2.28 -2.66
N GLU A 164 10.59 -1.38 -2.84
CA GLU A 164 10.45 -0.14 -3.62
C GLU A 164 9.30 0.78 -3.11
N PRO A 165 9.25 1.16 -1.82
CA PRO A 165 8.17 1.97 -1.26
C PRO A 165 8.02 3.36 -1.91
N GLU A 166 9.06 3.88 -2.57
CA GLU A 166 8.98 5.12 -3.35
C GLU A 166 7.97 5.09 -4.51
N ARG A 167 7.49 3.89 -4.88
CA ARG A 167 6.43 3.70 -5.88
C ARG A 167 5.05 4.13 -5.39
N PHE A 168 4.86 4.19 -4.07
CA PHE A 168 3.58 4.49 -3.42
C PHE A 168 3.63 5.76 -2.57
N PHE A 169 4.80 6.12 -2.04
CA PHE A 169 4.98 7.25 -1.12
C PHE A 169 6.07 8.20 -1.61
N ASN A 170 5.79 9.50 -1.64
CA ASN A 170 6.77 10.54 -1.94
C ASN A 170 6.48 11.81 -1.11
N PRO A 171 7.33 12.16 -0.11
CA PRO A 171 8.50 11.42 0.33
C PRO A 171 8.14 10.06 0.97
N VAL A 172 9.06 9.10 0.92
CA VAL A 172 8.94 7.83 1.67
C VAL A 172 9.12 8.12 3.16
N PRO A 173 8.27 7.59 4.06
CA PRO A 173 8.48 7.72 5.49
C PRO A 173 9.81 7.12 5.97
N PRO A 174 10.45 7.68 7.02
CA PRO A 174 11.74 7.21 7.49
C PRO A 174 11.68 5.77 8.03
N PRO A 175 12.77 4.98 7.91
CA PRO A 175 12.84 3.63 8.46
C PRO A 175 12.68 3.58 9.98
N ASN A 176 12.04 2.51 10.46
CA ASN A 176 11.77 2.28 11.87
C ASN A 176 12.92 1.55 12.57
N ALA A 177 13.73 2.29 13.34
CA ALA A 177 14.85 1.75 14.09
C ALA A 177 14.47 0.70 15.17
N MET A 178 13.18 0.57 15.51
CA MET A 178 12.69 -0.42 16.48
C MET A 178 12.40 -1.79 15.86
N ILE A 179 12.32 -1.90 14.53
CA ILE A 179 12.14 -3.17 13.85
C ILE A 179 13.48 -3.77 13.45
N GLN A 180 13.65 -5.06 13.71
CA GLN A 180 14.83 -5.83 13.31
C GLN A 180 14.41 -7.08 12.54
N SER A 181 14.95 -7.26 11.33
CA SER A 181 14.93 -8.50 10.57
C SER A 181 15.82 -9.55 11.25
N LYS A 182 15.35 -10.80 11.32
CA LYS A 182 16.21 -11.96 11.64
C LYS A 182 16.66 -12.71 10.38
N GLU A 183 15.93 -12.51 9.28
CA GLU A 183 16.18 -13.07 7.95
C GLU A 183 16.70 -11.96 7.04
N LYS A 184 17.79 -12.21 6.31
CA LYS A 184 18.34 -11.24 5.35
C LYS A 184 17.42 -11.22 4.12
N ALA A 185 16.67 -10.14 3.91
CA ALA A 185 15.90 -10.01 2.67
C ALA A 185 16.88 -9.88 1.50
N VAL A 186 16.90 -10.87 0.60
CA VAL A 186 17.62 -10.77 -0.66
C VAL A 186 16.84 -9.87 -1.61
N VAL A 187 17.14 -8.58 -1.52
CA VAL A 187 17.00 -7.69 -2.67
C VAL A 187 18.04 -8.15 -3.69
N SER A 188 17.61 -8.55 -4.88
CA SER A 188 18.54 -8.85 -5.97
C SER A 188 19.22 -7.55 -6.41
N GLU A 189 20.41 -7.30 -5.89
CA GLU A 189 21.35 -6.33 -6.46
C GLU A 189 21.74 -6.82 -7.85
N ASP A 190 21.08 -6.28 -8.88
CA ASP A 190 21.44 -6.50 -10.26
C ASP A 190 22.81 -5.83 -10.50
N ALA A 191 23.82 -6.66 -10.81
CA ALA A 191 25.20 -6.23 -10.83
C ALA A 191 25.53 -5.46 -12.11
N ASP A 192 25.55 -4.12 -12.04
CA ASP A 192 26.22 -3.29 -13.04
C ASP A 192 27.11 -2.23 -12.36
N SER A 193 28.36 -2.63 -12.09
CA SER A 193 29.46 -1.69 -11.89
C SER A 193 30.31 -1.71 -13.16
N PRO A 194 30.31 -0.64 -13.98
CA PRO A 194 31.14 -0.61 -15.18
C PRO A 194 32.62 -0.62 -14.77
N GLN A 195 33.38 -1.58 -15.31
CA GLN A 195 34.84 -1.59 -15.20
C GLN A 195 35.39 -0.27 -15.74
N SER A 196 35.99 0.54 -14.86
CA SER A 196 36.80 1.67 -15.28
C SER A 196 38.12 1.16 -15.83
N ALA A 197 38.50 1.67 -17.00
CA ALA A 197 39.70 1.26 -17.73
C ALA A 197 41.01 1.69 -17.02
N GLY A 198 42.06 0.92 -17.28
CA GLY A 198 43.46 1.19 -16.96
C GLY A 198 44.35 0.40 -17.91
#